data_AF-A0A396HEH2-F1
#
_entry.id   AF-A0A396HEH2-F1
#
_cell.length_a   1.000
_cell.length_b   1.000
_cell.length_c   1.000
_cell.angle_alpha   90.00
_cell.angle_beta   90.00
_cell.angle_gamma   90.00
#
_symmetry.space_group_name_H-M   'P 1'
#
loop_
_entity.id
_entity.type
_entity.pdbx_description
1 polymer ?
#
loop_
_entity_poly.entity_id
_entity_poly.type
_entity_poly.pdbx_seq_one_letter_code
_entity_poly.pdbx_strand_id
1 'polypeptide(L)' 'MVRAWLGVEGVDSHVISDHFVQFIEYAGGLKSRRSLFHLIWLQCVWVLWNEWNDRLFRNRESSITIVG' A
#
# COMPACT_ATOMS: atom_id res chain seq x y z
N MET A 1 21.07 -7.01 2.15
CA MET A 1 22.17 -7.95 1.89
C MET A 1 21.93 -8.83 0.66
N VAL A 2 20.78 -9.53 0.54
CA VAL A 2 20.46 -10.36 -0.65
C VAL A 2 20.25 -9.55 -1.94
N ARG A 3 19.57 -8.40 -1.86
CA ARG A 3 19.30 -7.51 -3.01
C ARG A 3 20.57 -6.94 -3.65
N ALA A 4 21.51 -6.47 -2.82
CA ALA A 4 22.80 -5.95 -3.27
C ALA A 4 23.66 -7.03 -3.96
N TRP A 5 23.58 -8.27 -3.47
CA TRP A 5 24.25 -9.40 -4.11
C TRP A 5 23.63 -9.78 -5.46
N LEU A 6 22.30 -9.67 -5.59
CA LEU A 6 21.57 -9.90 -6.86
C LEU A 6 21.67 -8.73 -7.86
N GLY A 7 22.29 -7.61 -7.49
CA GLY A 7 22.32 -6.41 -8.32
C GLY A 7 20.93 -5.77 -8.52
N VAL A 8 19.96 -6.11 -7.65
CA VAL A 8 18.60 -5.60 -7.72
C VAL A 8 18.48 -4.40 -6.81
N GLU A 9 18.30 -3.22 -7.39
CA GLU A 9 17.88 -2.03 -6.65
C GLU A 9 16.37 -2.11 -6.35
N GLY A 10 16.02 -1.93 -5.09
CA GLY A 10 14.62 -1.97 -4.65
C GLY A 10 14.45 -1.25 -3.33
N VAL A 11 13.32 -0.56 -3.21
CA VAL A 11 12.96 0.26 -2.04
C VAL A 11 12.76 -0.57 -0.78
N ASP A 12 13.11 0.02 0.37
CA ASP A 12 12.85 -0.54 1.70
C ASP A 12 11.35 -0.80 1.94
N SER A 13 11.02 -2.03 2.33
CA SER A 13 9.64 -2.48 2.58
C SER A 13 8.92 -1.72 3.68
N HIS A 14 9.67 -1.07 4.59
CA HIS A 14 9.08 -0.33 5.70
C HIS A 14 8.62 1.09 5.34
N VAL A 15 9.01 1.58 4.15
CA VAL A 15 8.75 2.96 3.74
C VAL A 15 7.79 2.98 2.57
N ILE A 16 6.49 3.03 2.89
CA ILE A 16 5.40 3.03 1.90
C ILE A 16 5.53 4.17 0.87
N SER A 17 6.06 5.34 1.27
CA SER A 17 6.28 6.47 0.35
C SER A 17 7.27 6.15 -0.76
N ASP A 18 8.28 5.36 -0.46
CA ASP A 18 9.35 5.06 -1.41
C ASP A 18 8.82 4.06 -2.45
N HIS A 19 7.92 3.15 -2.05
CA HIS A 19 7.25 2.24 -2.98
C HIS A 19 6.39 2.99 -3.98
N PHE A 20 5.72 4.06 -3.52
CA PHE A 20 4.95 4.94 -4.39
C PHE A 20 5.84 5.64 -5.42
N VAL A 21 6.97 6.23 -5.00
CA VAL A 21 7.92 6.88 -5.91
C VAL A 21 8.47 5.87 -6.93
N GLN A 22 8.88 4.68 -6.49
CA GLN A 22 9.38 3.63 -7.36
C GLN A 22 8.34 3.18 -8.39
N PHE A 23 7.09 2.99 -7.97
CA PHE A 23 5.99 2.60 -8.85
C PHE A 23 5.68 3.67 -9.91
N ILE A 24 5.74 4.95 -9.55
CA ILE A 24 5.50 6.07 -10.46
C ILE A 24 6.66 6.27 -11.44
N GLU A 25 7.91 6.08 -11.00
CA GLU A 25 9.06 6.19 -11.90
C GLU A 25 9.13 5.01 -12.89
N TYR A 26 8.72 3.79 -12.50
CA TYR A 26 8.61 2.66 -13.43
C TYR A 26 7.59 2.87 -14.57
N ALA A 27 6.61 3.75 -14.39
CA ALA A 27 5.61 4.06 -15.41
C ALA A 27 6.13 4.95 -16.57
N GLY A 28 7.33 5.52 -16.44
CA GLY A 28 7.93 6.43 -17.42
C GLY A 28 7.37 7.86 -17.38
N GLY A 29 8.21 8.83 -17.75
CA GLY A 29 8.04 10.27 -17.47
C GLY A 29 6.91 11.06 -18.14
N LEU A 30 5.94 10.41 -18.80
CA LEU A 30 4.79 11.13 -19.37
C LEU A 30 3.84 11.56 -18.25
N LYS A 31 3.64 12.88 -18.09
CA LYS A 31 2.84 13.50 -17.03
C LYS A 31 1.42 12.91 -16.88
N SER A 32 0.76 12.57 -17.98
CA SER A 32 -0.57 11.92 -17.96
C SER A 32 -0.52 10.50 -17.41
N ARG A 33 0.54 9.74 -17.70
CA ARG A 33 0.76 8.40 -17.14
C ARG A 33 0.97 8.49 -15.63
N ARG A 34 1.80 9.42 -15.17
CA ARG A 34 2.02 9.67 -13.72
C ARG A 34 0.72 9.97 -12.98
N SER A 35 -0.15 10.83 -13.51
CA SER A 35 -1.46 11.12 -12.91
C SER A 35 -2.38 9.90 -12.81
N LEU A 36 -2.43 9.06 -13.85
CA LEU A 36 -3.23 7.83 -13.82
C LEU A 36 -2.69 6.83 -12.78
N PHE A 37 -1.38 6.68 -12.68
CA PHE A 37 -0.77 5.80 -11.68
C PHE A 37 -0.94 6.31 -10.24
N HIS A 38 -0.99 7.62 -10.01
CA HIS A 38 -1.39 8.17 -8.71
C HIS A 38 -2.82 7.75 -8.34
N LEU A 39 -3.77 7.82 -9.28
CA LEU A 39 -5.15 7.40 -9.04
C LEU A 39 -5.26 5.89 -8.76
N ILE A 40 -4.54 5.07 -9.53
CA ILE A 40 -4.47 3.62 -9.30
C ILE A 40 -3.91 3.33 -7.91
N TRP A 41 -2.80 3.97 -7.53
CA TRP A 41 -2.20 3.82 -6.21
C TRP A 41 -3.17 4.20 -5.09
N LEU A 42 -3.82 5.36 -5.19
CA LEU A 42 -4.82 5.80 -4.21
C LEU A 42 -5.97 4.81 -4.09
N GLN A 43 -6.42 4.21 -5.20
CA GLN A 43 -7.45 3.19 -5.19
C GLN A 43 -7.00 1.90 -4.48
N CYS A 44 -5.76 1.45 -4.73
CA CYS A 44 -5.19 0.29 -4.03
C CYS A 44 -5.07 0.53 -2.52
N VAL A 45 -4.54 1.69 -2.11
CA VAL A 45 -4.41 2.07 -0.70
C VAL A 45 -5.78 2.16 -0.03
N TRP A 46 -6.77 2.73 -0.73
CA TRP A 46 -8.15 2.85 -0.23
C TRP A 46 -8.78 1.48 0.05
N VAL A 47 -8.68 0.54 -0.89
CA VAL A 47 -9.21 -0.83 -0.71
C VAL A 47 -8.51 -1.53 0.46
N LEU A 48 -7.18 -1.45 0.53
CA LEU A 48 -6.41 -2.07 1.61
C LEU A 48 -6.78 -1.47 2.98
N TRP A 49 -6.90 -0.14 3.03
CA TRP A 49 -7.33 0.55 4.25
C TRP A 49 -8.72 0.12 4.68
N ASN A 50 -9.70 0.06 3.78
CA ASN A 50 -11.06 -0.39 4.11
C ASN A 50 -11.10 -1.82 4.62
N GLU A 51 -10.36 -2.73 4.00
CA GLU A 51 -10.27 -4.13 4.43
C GLU A 51 -9.69 -4.23 5.86
N TRP A 52 -8.60 -3.49 6.13
CA TRP A 52 -7.98 -3.46 7.45
C TRP A 52 -8.89 -2.80 8.49
N ASN A 53 -9.55 -1.71 8.12
CA ASN A 53 -10.48 -1.00 8.99
C ASN A 53 -11.69 -1.90 9.33
N ASP A 54 -12.29 -2.57 8.34
CA ASP A 54 -13.37 -3.53 8.57
C ASP A 54 -12.90 -4.66 9.51
N ARG A 55 -11.72 -5.25 9.28
CA ARG A 55 -11.16 -6.28 10.17
C ARG A 55 -10.94 -5.79 11.60
N LEU A 56 -10.45 -4.57 11.79
CA LEU A 56 -10.19 -4.00 13.11
C LEU A 56 -11.48 -3.68 13.88
N PHE A 57 -12.49 -3.14 13.20
CA PHE A 57 -13.73 -2.69 13.85
C PHE A 57 -14.81 -3.78 13.94
N ARG A 58 -14.86 -4.70 12.98
CA ARG A 58 -15.84 -5.81 12.96
C ARG A 58 -15.52 -6.92 13.96
N ASN A 59 -14.24 -7.15 14.27
CA ASN A 59 -13.84 -8.01 15.41
C ASN A 59 -14.09 -7.37 16.78
N ARG A 60 -14.42 -6.07 16.84
CA ARG A 60 -14.71 -5.38 18.10
C ARG A 60 -16.16 -5.54 18.52
N GLU A 61 -17.07 -5.73 17.57
CA GLU A 61 -18.50 -5.96 17.83
C GLU A 61 -18.77 -7.36 18.42
N SER A 62 -17.98 -8.38 18.05
CA SER A 62 -18.10 -9.73 18.61
C SER A 62 -17.57 -9.88 20.05
N SER A 63 -16.79 -8.90 20.54
CA SER A 63 -16.25 -8.92 21.91
C SER A 63 -17.19 -8.28 22.94
N ILE A 64 -18.26 -7.60 22.53
CA ILE A 64 -19.27 -7.01 23.43
C ILE A 64 -20.57 -7.79 23.28
N THR A 65 -20.52 -9.07 23.62
CA THR A 65 -21.70 -9.77 24.16
C THR A 65 -21.38 -10.04 25.62
N ILE A 66 -21.54 -9.02 26.47
CA ILE A 66 -21.59 -9.24 27.91
C ILE A 66 -22.93 -9.93 28.17
N VAL A 67 -22.88 -11.25 28.34
CA VAL A 67 -23.90 -11.96 29.09
C VAL A 67 -23.73 -11.50 30.55
N GLY A 68 -24.71 -10.75 31.04
CA GLY A 68 -24.82 -10.27 32.41
C GLY A 68 -26.23 -9.76 32.65
#